data_AF-I2PWT4-F1
#
_entry.id   AF-I2PWT4-F1
#
_cell.length_a   1.000
_cell.length_b   1.000
_cell.length_c   1.000
_cell.angle_alpha   90.00
_cell.angle_beta   90.00
_cell.angle_gamma   90.00
#
_symmetry.space_group_name_H-M   'P 1'
#
loop_
_entity.id
_entity.type
_entity.pdbx_description
1 polymer ?
#
loop_
_entity_poly.entity_id
_entity_poly.type
_entity_poly.pdbx_seq_one_letter_code
_entity_poly.pdbx_strand_id
1 'polypeptide(L)'
;MKPSQLKALERLGTRRYPSVGGYTLDQARELCAIAFGIGRQVGLLIDRKGRPTMILVGSQKGILIPELDRARLGSARLRGVRLLHVHLAGEGISEEDLTDMLFLRLDSVAALTMDGLAQPVTLHAAHLLPPGAGDAPYDVLPPRPFDRVDEDFNALATSLEDELAREGEKLAAPGTSPSGRDKAVLVSVSSAPRAAQEASLDELAALADTAGLDVAESVVQRVASINPKFILGKGKLADIEVAALRAGASILVFDGELSPSQIRNLTEVTQLRVIDRTQLILDIFAQHAATRSGKLQVEMAQLKYLQPRLVRQDRAMSRLMGGIGGRGPGETKLEVDRRRIRERIGRIKNELKELRQRRAAARAGRARAGLPVVSLVGYTNAGKSTLLNTLTGSAVLAENRLFATLDPTSRRLRFPSDREIILTDTVGFIRELPKELKEAFRATLEELEAADLLVAVADASHPEVDGQVAAVADILQEMELGDIPRLLVLNKWDAVPDDLRGPLKNAFPDAITLSARTRDGLSTLTDAILDRVRPGFGVRDFGPQPVVSDEADRPAEAS
;
A
#
# COMPACT_ATOMS: atom_id res chain seq x y z
N MET A 1 19.18 34.89 22.81
CA MET A 1 19.90 34.53 24.04
C MET A 1 21.00 35.53 24.29
N LYS A 2 21.38 35.75 25.55
CA LYS A 2 22.55 36.57 25.92
C LYS A 2 23.85 35.79 25.63
N PRO A 3 24.97 36.46 25.29
CA PRO A 3 26.26 35.79 25.04
C PRO A 3 26.75 34.93 26.22
N SER A 4 26.44 35.34 27.46
CA SER A 4 26.77 34.56 28.66
C SER A 4 26.01 33.23 28.76
N GLN A 5 24.75 33.19 28.30
CA GLN A 5 23.93 31.97 28.27
C GLN A 5 24.43 30.99 27.21
N LEU A 6 24.87 31.50 26.05
CA LEU A 6 25.41 30.67 24.97
C LEU A 6 26.72 29.99 25.40
N LYS A 7 27.60 30.74 26.05
CA LYS A 7 28.86 30.22 26.62
C LYS A 7 28.63 29.18 27.74
N ALA A 8 27.53 29.33 28.50
CA ALA A 8 27.15 28.36 29.52
C ALA A 8 26.65 27.04 28.90
N LEU A 9 25.84 27.12 27.83
CA LEU A 9 25.41 25.94 27.06
C LEU A 9 26.61 25.22 26.42
N GLU A 10 27.53 25.94 25.77
CA GLU A 10 28.74 25.34 25.20
C GLU A 10 29.59 24.58 26.24
N ARG A 11 29.65 25.10 27.48
CA ARG A 11 30.32 24.42 28.59
C ARG A 11 29.65 23.10 28.98
N LEU A 12 28.32 23.01 28.91
CA LEU A 12 27.62 21.74 29.13
C LEU A 12 27.97 20.70 28.07
N GLY A 13 28.11 21.12 26.81
CA GLY A 13 28.40 20.23 25.68
C GLY A 13 29.81 19.64 25.65
N THR A 14 30.77 20.27 26.33
CA THR A 14 32.18 19.85 26.34
C THR A 14 32.53 18.88 27.47
N ARG A 15 31.61 18.67 28.43
CA ARG A 15 31.81 17.84 29.61
C ARG A 15 31.24 16.45 29.40
N ARG A 16 31.80 15.47 30.11
CA ARG A 16 31.28 14.10 30.13
C ARG A 16 30.29 13.89 31.26
N TYR A 17 29.26 13.10 30.99
CA TYR A 17 28.21 12.69 31.90
C TYR A 17 28.43 11.22 32.28
N PRO A 18 28.37 10.86 33.57
CA PRO A 18 28.56 9.48 34.02
C PRO A 18 27.42 8.57 33.52
N SER A 19 27.73 7.30 33.26
CA SER A 19 26.70 6.32 32.89
C SER A 19 25.77 6.03 34.06
N VAL A 20 26.35 5.78 35.23
CA VAL A 20 25.68 5.63 36.54
C VAL A 20 25.17 6.98 37.02
N GLY A 21 23.90 7.05 37.40
CA GLY A 21 23.22 8.27 37.85
C GLY A 21 22.90 9.27 36.73
N GLY A 22 23.55 9.16 35.57
CA GLY A 22 23.28 9.95 34.37
C GLY A 22 23.92 11.35 34.35
N TYR A 23 24.22 11.92 35.51
CA TYR A 23 24.83 13.24 35.73
C TYR A 23 25.55 13.32 37.09
N THR A 24 26.38 14.34 37.30
CA THR A 24 26.87 14.71 38.64
C THR A 24 25.95 15.74 39.31
N LEU A 25 25.99 15.85 40.65
CA LEU A 25 25.16 16.84 41.38
C LEU A 25 25.36 18.28 40.88
N ASP A 26 26.60 18.64 40.57
CA ASP A 26 26.93 19.96 40.02
C ASP A 26 26.40 20.15 38.60
N GLN A 27 26.40 19.09 37.78
CA GLN A 27 25.83 19.13 36.43
C GLN A 27 24.31 19.32 36.46
N ALA A 28 23.60 18.63 37.36
CA ALA A 28 22.15 18.82 37.53
C ALA A 28 21.81 20.25 37.95
N ARG A 29 22.52 20.78 38.95
CA ARG A 29 22.34 22.18 39.41
C ARG A 29 22.65 23.18 38.30
N GLU A 30 23.74 23.00 37.56
CA GLU A 30 24.13 23.89 36.46
C GLU A 30 23.08 23.85 35.33
N LEU A 31 22.56 22.66 34.99
CA LEU A 31 21.53 22.49 33.96
C LEU A 31 20.22 23.20 34.34
N CYS A 32 19.74 23.03 35.59
CA CYS A 32 18.55 23.73 36.10
C CYS A 32 18.74 25.25 36.14
N ALA A 33 19.88 25.73 36.63
CA ALA A 33 20.19 27.17 36.67
C ALA A 33 20.22 27.80 35.27
N ILE A 34 20.77 27.08 34.28
CA ILE A 34 20.82 27.54 32.89
C ILE A 34 19.40 27.55 32.29
N ALA A 35 18.61 26.49 32.47
CA ALA A 35 17.24 26.42 31.98
C ALA A 35 16.37 27.54 32.57
N PHE A 36 16.45 27.75 33.88
CA PHE A 36 15.75 28.84 34.57
C PHE A 36 16.17 30.22 34.05
N GLY A 37 17.49 30.46 33.95
CA GLY A 37 18.02 31.74 33.45
C GLY A 37 17.66 32.04 31.99
N ILE A 38 17.42 31.00 31.18
CA ILE A 38 16.94 31.13 29.80
C ILE A 38 15.41 31.29 29.76
N GLY A 39 14.70 30.77 30.76
CA GLY A 39 13.23 30.70 30.78
C GLY A 39 12.67 29.70 29.78
N ARG A 40 13.46 28.70 29.38
CA ARG A 40 13.09 27.62 28.44
C ARG A 40 13.67 26.30 28.91
N GLN A 41 13.04 25.20 28.53
CA GLN A 41 13.59 23.87 28.77
C GLN A 41 14.92 23.71 28.01
N VAL A 42 15.89 23.06 28.66
CA VAL A 42 17.20 22.74 28.08
C VAL A 42 17.41 21.24 28.19
N GLY A 43 17.81 20.62 27.07
CA GLY A 43 18.05 19.19 26.96
C GLY A 43 19.41 18.86 26.36
N LEU A 44 19.90 17.66 26.64
CA LEU A 44 21.17 17.12 26.16
C LEU A 44 20.92 15.71 25.63
N LEU A 45 21.33 15.46 24.39
CA LEU A 45 21.43 14.10 23.87
C LEU A 45 22.83 13.56 24.16
N ILE A 46 22.93 12.56 25.01
CA ILE A 46 24.21 12.05 25.54
C ILE A 46 24.44 10.65 24.98
N ASP A 47 25.61 10.41 24.39
CA ASP A 47 25.99 9.07 23.91
C ASP A 47 26.37 8.12 25.06
N ARG A 48 26.48 6.81 24.79
CA ARG A 48 26.91 5.81 25.80
C ARG A 48 28.32 6.06 26.38
N LYS A 49 29.14 6.92 25.76
CA LYS A 49 30.45 7.33 26.29
C LYS A 49 30.36 8.58 27.18
N GLY A 50 29.14 9.04 27.47
CA GLY A 50 28.86 10.19 28.30
C GLY A 50 29.05 11.53 27.60
N ARG A 51 29.21 11.57 26.27
CA ARG A 51 29.46 12.81 25.53
C ARG A 51 28.14 13.41 25.03
N PRO A 52 27.85 14.68 25.31
CA PRO A 52 26.76 15.39 24.66
C PRO A 52 27.01 15.47 23.16
N THR A 53 26.14 14.82 22.40
CA THR A 53 26.10 14.87 20.93
C THR A 53 25.35 16.11 20.45
N MET A 54 24.38 16.57 21.22
CA MET A 54 23.56 17.73 20.89
C MET A 54 23.04 18.42 22.16
N ILE A 55 22.95 19.74 22.10
CA ILE A 55 22.27 20.57 23.09
C ILE A 55 21.00 21.09 22.46
N LEU A 56 19.89 20.92 23.18
CA LEU A 56 18.55 21.28 22.75
C LEU A 56 18.05 22.41 23.63
N VAL A 57 17.45 23.43 23.01
CA VAL A 57 16.77 24.51 23.73
C VAL A 57 15.34 24.57 23.21
N GLY A 58 14.40 24.24 24.08
CA GLY A 58 12.99 24.14 23.76
C GLY A 58 12.21 25.43 24.00
N SER A 59 10.92 25.25 24.21
CA SER A 59 9.98 26.25 24.71
C SER A 59 9.83 26.11 26.24
N GLN A 60 8.82 26.74 26.83
CA GLN A 60 8.45 26.49 28.24
C GLN A 60 7.75 25.14 28.43
N LYS A 61 7.13 24.60 27.37
CA LYS A 61 6.23 23.44 27.43
C LYS A 61 6.81 22.16 26.82
N GLY A 62 7.96 22.23 26.15
CA GLY A 62 8.55 21.06 25.49
C GLY A 62 9.82 21.40 24.71
N ILE A 63 10.57 20.36 24.34
CA ILE A 63 11.82 20.44 23.56
C ILE A 63 11.62 19.74 22.22
N LEU A 64 11.95 20.45 21.13
CA LEU A 64 11.98 19.82 19.81
C LEU A 64 13.31 19.12 19.59
N ILE A 65 13.28 17.80 19.44
CA ILE A 65 14.46 17.00 19.08
C ILE A 65 14.52 16.91 17.54
N PRO A 66 15.60 17.36 16.88
CA PRO A 66 15.73 17.25 15.43
C PRO A 66 15.94 15.79 15.02
N GLU A 67 15.60 15.48 13.77
CA GLU A 67 15.88 14.15 13.19
C GLU A 67 17.36 13.82 13.28
N LEU A 68 17.68 12.68 13.91
CA LEU A 68 19.06 12.20 14.07
C LEU A 68 19.41 11.23 12.92
N ASP A 69 20.61 11.32 12.33
CA ASP A 69 21.04 10.52 11.16
C ASP A 69 20.87 9.00 11.38
N ARG A 70 19.88 8.38 10.73
CA ARG A 70 19.48 6.96 10.90
C ARG A 70 20.36 5.99 10.10
N ALA A 71 21.67 5.98 10.37
CA ALA A 71 22.56 4.95 9.83
C ALA A 71 22.20 3.56 10.43
N ARG A 72 21.40 2.78 9.68
CA ARG A 72 21.13 1.33 9.83
C ARG A 72 21.16 0.82 11.27
N LEU A 73 20.20 1.24 12.08
CA LEU A 73 19.87 0.54 13.31
C LEU A 73 18.93 -0.60 12.94
N GLY A 74 19.37 -1.85 13.14
CA GLY A 74 18.49 -3.00 13.03
C GLY A 74 17.34 -2.93 14.04
N SER A 75 16.27 -3.69 13.82
CA SER A 75 15.12 -3.77 14.74
C SER A 75 15.53 -4.09 16.18
N ALA A 76 16.65 -4.80 16.38
CA ALA A 76 17.16 -5.17 17.69
C ALA A 76 18.04 -4.12 18.42
N ARG A 77 18.37 -2.97 17.81
CA ARG A 77 19.30 -1.98 18.40
C ARG A 77 18.68 -0.62 18.69
N LEU A 78 18.97 -0.08 19.86
CA LEU A 78 18.61 1.27 20.29
C LEU A 78 19.57 2.31 19.71
N ARG A 79 19.20 3.58 19.81
CA ARG A 79 19.92 4.69 19.16
C ARG A 79 21.34 4.88 19.70
N GLY A 80 21.64 4.42 20.91
CA GLY A 80 22.91 4.62 21.57
C GLY A 80 23.06 6.01 22.20
N VAL A 81 21.95 6.73 22.33
CA VAL A 81 21.88 8.06 22.95
C VAL A 81 20.67 8.14 23.87
N ARG A 82 20.85 8.85 24.99
CA ARG A 82 19.80 9.15 25.97
C ARG A 82 19.53 10.65 26.02
N LEU A 83 18.29 11.03 26.33
CA LEU A 83 17.93 12.43 26.55
C LEU A 83 17.94 12.74 28.05
N LEU A 84 18.66 13.79 28.43
CA LEU A 84 18.56 14.42 29.75
C LEU A 84 18.06 15.85 29.56
N HIS A 85 16.91 16.21 30.10
CA HIS A 85 16.35 17.55 29.98
C HIS A 85 15.70 18.05 31.27
N VAL A 86 15.32 19.33 31.28
CA VAL A 86 14.80 20.01 32.47
C VAL A 86 13.39 20.55 32.23
N HIS A 87 12.48 20.24 33.15
CA HIS A 87 11.11 20.76 33.19
C HIS A 87 11.00 21.95 34.14
N LEU A 88 10.51 23.06 33.60
CA LEU A 88 10.35 24.32 34.33
C LEU A 88 9.14 24.34 35.26
N ALA A 89 8.08 23.58 34.94
CA ALA A 89 6.79 23.63 35.63
C ALA A 89 6.67 22.59 36.78
N GLY A 90 7.74 21.84 37.08
CA GLY A 90 7.69 20.76 38.08
C GLY A 90 6.86 19.54 37.63
N GLU A 91 6.49 19.48 36.36
CA GLU A 91 5.77 18.37 35.76
C GLU A 91 6.72 17.19 35.50
N GLY A 92 6.23 15.96 35.62
CA GLY A 92 6.97 14.74 35.27
C GLY A 92 7.21 14.61 33.76
N ILE A 93 7.62 13.43 33.30
CA ILE A 93 7.79 13.15 31.86
C ILE A 93 6.45 13.38 31.13
N SER A 94 6.48 14.14 30.05
CA SER A 94 5.30 14.43 29.24
C SER A 94 5.02 13.33 28.22
N GLU A 95 3.80 13.29 27.67
CA GLU A 95 3.49 12.38 26.54
C GLU A 95 4.36 12.68 25.31
N GLU A 96 4.76 13.94 25.10
CA GLU A 96 5.66 14.33 24.00
C GLU A 96 7.04 13.68 24.18
N ASP A 97 7.56 13.64 25.40
CA ASP A 97 8.85 13.03 25.73
C ASP A 97 8.85 11.51 25.52
N LEU A 98 7.76 10.83 25.93
CA LEU A 98 7.59 9.38 25.71
C LEU A 98 7.45 9.05 24.23
N THR A 99 6.73 9.90 23.50
CA THR A 99 6.54 9.78 22.05
C THR A 99 7.86 9.97 21.31
N ASP A 100 8.66 10.97 21.68
CA ASP A 100 9.98 11.22 21.12
C ASP A 100 10.97 10.10 21.46
N MET A 101 10.91 9.55 22.68
CA MET A 101 11.69 8.36 23.09
C MET A 101 11.43 7.18 22.15
N LEU A 102 10.16 6.91 21.87
CA LEU A 102 9.73 5.81 21.00
C LEU A 102 10.18 6.05 19.55
N PHE A 103 9.86 7.21 18.97
CA PHE A 103 10.17 7.52 17.56
C PHE A 103 11.67 7.63 17.26
N LEU A 104 12.46 8.15 18.20
CA LEU A 104 13.91 8.26 18.04
C LEU A 104 14.64 7.02 18.54
N ARG A 105 13.91 6.05 19.13
CA ARG A 105 14.42 4.84 19.77
C ARG A 105 15.55 5.14 20.75
N LEU A 106 15.36 6.18 21.57
CA LEU A 106 16.36 6.59 22.54
C LEU A 106 16.59 5.48 23.56
N ASP A 107 17.81 5.39 24.08
CA ASP A 107 18.16 4.44 25.12
C ASP A 107 17.31 4.69 26.38
N SER A 108 17.08 5.96 26.71
CA SER A 108 16.19 6.42 27.77
C SER A 108 15.88 7.91 27.64
N VAL A 109 14.83 8.37 28.32
CA VAL A 109 14.54 9.80 28.55
C VAL A 109 14.53 10.07 30.05
N ALA A 110 15.15 11.17 30.46
CA ALA A 110 15.24 11.59 31.86
C ALA A 110 14.98 13.09 32.02
N ALA A 111 13.91 13.44 32.75
CA ALA A 111 13.46 14.80 33.02
C ALA A 111 13.78 15.20 34.47
N LEU A 112 14.56 16.27 34.65
CA LEU A 112 14.81 16.91 35.94
C LEU A 112 13.77 17.99 36.21
N THR A 113 13.09 17.92 37.34
CA THR A 113 12.24 19.00 37.85
C THR A 113 13.06 19.97 38.69
N MET A 114 12.57 21.21 38.83
CA MET A 114 13.21 22.23 39.66
C MET A 114 12.21 22.93 40.58
N ASP A 115 12.71 23.52 41.66
CA ASP A 115 11.95 24.41 42.55
C ASP A 115 11.99 25.88 42.08
N GLY A 116 11.31 26.76 42.83
CA GLY A 116 11.28 28.19 42.56
C GLY A 116 12.63 28.91 42.75
N LEU A 117 13.66 28.23 43.25
CA LEU A 117 15.04 28.72 43.40
C LEU A 117 15.98 28.13 42.34
N ALA A 118 15.42 27.50 41.30
CA ALA A 118 16.15 26.82 40.22
C ALA A 118 17.04 25.67 40.71
N GLN A 119 16.74 25.07 41.85
CA GLN A 119 17.42 23.87 42.33
C GLN A 119 16.71 22.61 41.81
N PRO A 120 17.45 21.58 41.38
CA PRO A 120 16.86 20.31 40.99
C PRO A 120 16.15 19.64 42.18
N VAL A 121 15.03 18.96 41.93
CA VAL A 121 14.22 18.31 42.98
C VAL A 121 14.08 16.81 42.71
N THR A 122 13.41 16.43 41.61
CA THR A 122 13.19 15.04 41.24
C THR A 122 13.72 14.74 39.84
N LEU A 123 14.19 13.51 39.66
CA LEU A 123 14.40 12.90 38.36
C LEU A 123 13.22 11.99 38.05
N HIS A 124 12.62 12.22 36.89
CA HIS A 124 11.68 11.30 36.26
C HIS A 124 12.42 10.64 35.10
N ALA A 125 12.34 9.32 34.98
CA ALA A 125 13.03 8.60 33.90
C ALA A 125 12.09 7.57 33.27
N ALA A 126 12.27 7.32 31.98
CA ALA A 126 11.56 6.29 31.25
C ALA A 126 12.51 5.59 30.27
N HIS A 127 12.20 4.34 29.96
CA HIS A 127 12.91 3.56 28.95
C HIS A 127 11.91 2.74 28.12
N LEU A 128 12.37 2.26 26.96
CA LEU A 128 11.57 1.39 26.12
C LEU A 128 11.45 -0.01 26.72
N LEU A 129 10.33 -0.67 26.44
CA LEU A 129 10.13 -2.08 26.76
C LEU A 129 10.20 -2.95 25.50
N PRO A 130 10.61 -4.22 25.63
CA PRO A 130 10.48 -5.20 24.55
C PRO A 130 9.00 -5.41 24.15
N PRO A 131 8.73 -5.72 22.87
CA PRO A 131 7.38 -6.00 22.40
C PRO A 131 6.72 -7.17 23.17
N GLY A 132 5.64 -6.89 23.91
CA GLY A 132 4.87 -7.91 24.64
C GLY A 132 5.23 -8.05 26.12
N ALA A 133 6.15 -7.25 26.65
CA ALA A 133 6.47 -7.19 28.08
C ALA A 133 5.37 -6.53 28.93
N GLY A 134 4.42 -5.81 28.33
CA GLY A 134 3.30 -5.15 29.02
C GLY A 134 2.31 -4.46 28.08
N ASP A 135 1.35 -3.72 28.64
CA ASP A 135 0.30 -2.99 27.89
C ASP A 135 0.83 -1.74 27.17
N ALA A 136 1.97 -1.19 27.59
CA ALA A 136 2.61 -0.02 27.00
C ALA A 136 4.02 -0.33 26.48
N PRO A 137 4.50 0.31 25.39
CA PRO A 137 5.82 0.04 24.79
C PRO A 137 7.00 0.68 25.56
N TYR A 138 6.75 1.20 26.76
CA TYR A 138 7.73 1.87 27.61
C TYR A 138 7.39 1.63 29.08
N ASP A 139 8.41 1.75 29.93
CA ASP A 139 8.27 1.77 31.39
C ASP A 139 8.66 3.15 31.91
N VAL A 140 7.82 3.70 32.79
CA VAL A 140 8.08 4.97 33.47
C VAL A 140 8.52 4.66 34.89
N LEU A 141 9.80 4.92 35.17
CA LEU A 141 10.39 4.64 36.46
C LEU A 141 9.78 5.55 37.55
N PRO A 142 9.63 5.05 38.79
CA PRO A 142 9.16 5.86 39.90
C PRO A 142 10.04 7.11 40.08
N PRO A 143 9.45 8.28 40.39
CA PRO A 143 10.22 9.51 40.58
C PRO A 143 11.20 9.37 41.74
N ARG A 144 12.45 9.79 41.51
CA ARG A 144 13.51 9.73 42.52
C ARG A 144 14.05 11.11 42.85
N PRO A 145 14.54 11.35 44.08
CA PRO A 145 15.31 12.54 44.39
C PRO A 145 16.52 12.66 43.45
N PHE A 146 16.81 13.87 42.94
CA PHE A 146 17.90 14.07 41.97
C PHE A 146 19.29 13.67 42.51
N ASP A 147 19.45 13.59 43.83
CA ASP A 147 20.69 13.24 44.51
C ASP A 147 20.79 11.74 44.85
N ARG A 148 19.76 10.95 44.55
CA ARG A 148 19.67 9.51 44.84
C ARG A 148 19.29 8.73 43.57
N VAL A 149 20.15 8.85 42.56
CA VAL A 149 20.01 8.17 41.28
C VAL A 149 21.24 7.29 41.09
N ASP A 150 21.02 5.99 41.11
CA ASP A 150 22.07 4.96 41.15
C ASP A 150 22.04 4.10 39.88
N GLU A 151 21.08 4.38 38.98
CA GLU A 151 20.84 3.63 37.76
C GLU A 151 21.99 3.74 36.76
N ASP A 152 22.42 2.59 36.25
CA ASP A 152 23.32 2.53 35.10
C ASP A 152 22.51 2.45 33.80
N PHE A 153 22.31 3.60 33.18
CA PHE A 153 21.58 3.71 31.92
C PHE A 153 22.26 2.95 30.76
N ASN A 154 23.58 2.73 30.80
CA ASN A 154 24.24 1.93 29.78
C ASN A 154 23.96 0.43 29.96
N ALA A 155 23.96 -0.04 31.22
CA ALA A 155 23.61 -1.42 31.53
C ALA A 155 22.14 -1.70 31.19
N LEU A 156 21.24 -0.77 31.50
CA LEU A 156 19.83 -0.83 31.12
C LEU A 156 19.65 -0.94 29.60
N ALA A 157 20.26 -0.04 28.83
CA ALA A 157 20.19 -0.07 27.37
C ALA A 157 20.74 -1.39 26.78
N THR A 158 21.84 -1.91 27.34
CA THR A 158 22.43 -3.18 26.89
C THR A 158 21.51 -4.36 27.19
N SER A 159 20.94 -4.41 28.40
CA SER A 159 19.96 -5.44 28.78
C SER A 159 18.72 -5.42 27.88
N LEU A 160 18.22 -4.22 27.57
CA LEU A 160 17.09 -4.04 26.65
C LEU A 160 17.44 -4.49 25.23
N GLU A 161 18.62 -4.16 24.72
CA GLU A 161 19.08 -4.65 23.42
C GLU A 161 19.24 -6.17 23.38
N ASP A 162 19.76 -6.79 24.46
CA ASP A 162 19.88 -8.24 24.56
C ASP A 162 18.52 -8.94 24.65
N GLU A 163 17.53 -8.29 25.26
CA GLU A 163 16.15 -8.78 25.33
C GLU A 163 15.42 -8.58 24.00
N LEU A 164 15.54 -7.41 23.38
CA LEU A 164 15.07 -7.12 22.02
C LEU A 164 15.74 -8.02 20.98
N ALA A 165 17.00 -8.40 21.18
CA ALA A 165 17.70 -9.36 20.32
C ALA A 165 17.19 -10.77 20.55
N ARG A 166 16.93 -11.20 21.80
CA ARG A 166 16.38 -12.54 22.11
C ARG A 166 14.93 -12.72 21.66
N GLU A 167 14.08 -11.72 21.88
CA GLU A 167 12.73 -11.70 21.31
C GLU A 167 12.80 -11.54 19.80
N GLY A 168 13.66 -10.66 19.31
CA GLY A 168 13.97 -10.48 17.91
C GLY A 168 14.45 -11.77 17.23
N GLU A 169 15.17 -12.66 17.93
CA GLU A 169 15.61 -13.99 17.47
C GLU A 169 14.49 -15.03 17.50
N LYS A 170 13.58 -14.99 18.48
CA LYS A 170 12.34 -15.78 18.46
C LYS A 170 11.37 -15.32 17.36
N LEU A 171 11.44 -14.04 17.01
CA LEU A 171 10.76 -13.39 15.88
C LEU A 171 11.62 -13.40 14.60
N ALA A 172 12.85 -13.95 14.62
CA ALA A 172 13.81 -13.88 13.52
C ALA A 172 13.56 -15.01 12.51
N ALA A 173 12.47 -14.86 11.78
CA ALA A 173 12.64 -14.69 10.35
C ALA A 173 12.03 -13.33 10.01
N PRO A 174 12.82 -12.31 9.64
CA PRO A 174 12.31 -10.97 9.44
C PRO A 174 11.27 -11.01 8.33
N GLY A 175 10.04 -10.62 8.64
CA GLY A 175 8.96 -10.60 7.64
C GLY A 175 8.71 -11.99 7.07
N THR A 176 8.66 -13.02 7.91
CA THR A 176 8.34 -14.34 7.39
C THR A 176 7.41 -15.04 8.35
N SER A 177 6.13 -15.13 7.96
CA SER A 177 5.17 -16.08 8.52
C SER A 177 5.84 -17.46 8.65
N PRO A 178 5.42 -18.35 9.58
CA PRO A 178 5.91 -19.74 9.61
C PRO A 178 5.82 -20.46 8.24
N SER A 179 5.06 -19.90 7.29
CA SER A 179 4.93 -20.30 5.89
C SER A 179 6.00 -19.78 4.90
N GLY A 180 6.93 -18.89 5.28
CA GLY A 180 7.90 -18.32 4.32
C GLY A 180 7.51 -16.96 3.72
N ARG A 181 6.45 -16.29 4.20
CA ARG A 181 5.83 -15.10 3.56
C ARG A 181 5.95 -13.79 4.35
N ASP A 182 6.19 -12.66 3.67
CA ASP A 182 6.20 -11.30 4.25
C ASP A 182 4.88 -10.93 4.94
N LYS A 183 4.96 -10.53 6.22
CA LYS A 183 3.79 -10.10 6.99
C LYS A 183 3.43 -8.65 6.71
N ALA A 184 2.17 -8.40 6.41
CA ALA A 184 1.64 -7.11 6.00
C ALA A 184 0.57 -6.56 6.97
N VAL A 185 0.56 -5.25 7.17
CA VAL A 185 -0.59 -4.53 7.72
C VAL A 185 -1.28 -3.77 6.58
N LEU A 186 -2.59 -3.98 6.45
CA LEU A 186 -3.41 -3.27 5.48
C LEU A 186 -3.96 -1.99 6.08
N VAL A 187 -3.94 -0.89 5.33
CA VAL A 187 -4.40 0.42 5.81
C VAL A 187 -5.33 1.04 4.77
N SER A 188 -6.60 1.27 5.17
CA SER A 188 -7.55 2.05 4.37
C SER A 188 -7.78 3.40 5.03
N VAL A 189 -7.58 4.47 4.24
CA VAL A 189 -7.80 5.84 4.67
C VAL A 189 -8.63 6.57 3.63
N SER A 190 -9.91 6.78 3.95
CA SER A 190 -10.85 7.39 3.02
C SER A 190 -11.95 8.18 3.74
N SER A 191 -12.63 9.06 3.00
CA SER A 191 -13.88 9.71 3.45
C SER A 191 -15.10 8.81 3.29
N ALA A 192 -14.97 7.71 2.54
CA ALA A 192 -16.03 6.75 2.28
C ALA A 192 -16.63 6.15 3.57
N PRO A 193 -17.88 5.65 3.51
CA PRO A 193 -18.46 4.90 4.61
C PRO A 193 -17.59 3.70 5.01
N ARG A 194 -17.63 3.33 6.29
CA ARG A 194 -16.81 2.23 6.83
C ARG A 194 -17.04 0.91 6.10
N ALA A 195 -18.29 0.56 5.78
CA ALA A 195 -18.62 -0.65 5.05
C ALA A 195 -17.95 -0.73 3.67
N ALA A 196 -17.85 0.39 2.95
CA ALA A 196 -17.18 0.43 1.66
C ALA A 196 -15.65 0.27 1.80
N GLN A 197 -15.07 0.84 2.86
CA GLN A 197 -13.64 0.67 3.17
C GLN A 197 -13.32 -0.77 3.58
N GLU A 198 -14.18 -1.42 4.37
CA GLU A 198 -14.04 -2.82 4.76
C GLU A 198 -14.12 -3.74 3.53
N ALA A 199 -15.09 -3.54 2.65
CA ALA A 199 -15.18 -4.30 1.39
C ALA A 199 -13.94 -4.13 0.48
N SER A 200 -13.39 -2.91 0.43
CA SER A 200 -12.14 -2.64 -0.32
C SER A 200 -10.93 -3.30 0.33
N LEU A 201 -10.87 -3.32 1.66
CA LEU A 201 -9.81 -4.02 2.41
C LEU A 201 -9.88 -5.54 2.25
N ASP A 202 -11.08 -6.11 2.16
CA ASP A 202 -11.25 -7.55 1.88
C ASP A 202 -10.69 -7.90 0.49
N GLU A 203 -10.94 -7.05 -0.52
CA GLU A 203 -10.33 -7.18 -1.84
C GLU A 203 -8.81 -7.00 -1.79
N LEU A 204 -8.32 -6.01 -1.04
CA LEU A 204 -6.89 -5.76 -0.84
C LEU A 204 -6.20 -6.93 -0.11
N ALA A 205 -6.87 -7.57 0.84
CA ALA A 205 -6.37 -8.75 1.54
C ALA A 205 -6.23 -9.93 0.58
N ALA A 206 -7.21 -10.15 -0.28
CA ALA A 206 -7.12 -11.17 -1.33
C ALA A 206 -5.99 -10.86 -2.34
N LEU A 207 -5.73 -9.58 -2.65
CA LEU A 207 -4.60 -9.16 -3.48
C LEU A 207 -3.27 -9.44 -2.76
N ALA A 208 -3.18 -9.12 -1.48
CA ALA A 208 -1.99 -9.35 -0.66
C ALA A 208 -1.65 -10.85 -0.58
N ASP A 209 -2.63 -11.71 -0.30
CA ASP A 209 -2.40 -13.17 -0.30
C ASP A 209 -1.96 -13.69 -1.67
N THR A 210 -2.57 -13.18 -2.75
CA THR A 210 -2.17 -13.50 -4.13
C THR A 210 -0.72 -13.10 -4.42
N ALA A 211 -0.26 -11.96 -3.88
CA ALA A 211 1.12 -11.50 -4.02
C ALA A 211 2.13 -12.28 -3.16
N GLY A 212 1.65 -13.17 -2.28
CA GLY A 212 2.45 -13.93 -1.33
C GLY A 212 2.70 -13.22 0.00
N LEU A 213 1.89 -12.23 0.35
CA LEU A 213 1.93 -11.55 1.65
C LEU A 213 0.97 -12.22 2.64
N ASP A 214 1.37 -12.28 3.91
CA ASP A 214 0.55 -12.75 5.02
C ASP A 214 -0.07 -11.53 5.74
N VAL A 215 -1.39 -11.36 5.63
CA VAL A 215 -2.07 -10.21 6.23
C VAL A 215 -2.24 -10.43 7.72
N ALA A 216 -1.51 -9.66 8.52
CA ALA A 216 -1.48 -9.82 9.96
C ALA A 216 -2.53 -8.95 10.67
N GLU A 217 -2.79 -7.74 10.17
CA GLU A 217 -3.79 -6.82 10.74
C GLU A 217 -4.32 -5.87 9.65
N SER A 218 -5.54 -5.37 9.83
CA SER A 218 -6.16 -4.37 8.96
C SER A 218 -6.62 -3.15 9.76
N VAL A 219 -6.33 -1.95 9.25
CA VAL A 219 -6.63 -0.68 9.90
C VAL A 219 -7.51 0.16 9.00
N VAL A 220 -8.70 0.50 9.49
CA VAL A 220 -9.63 1.42 8.82
C VAL A 220 -9.59 2.76 9.54
N GLN A 221 -9.30 3.83 8.80
CA GLN A 221 -9.37 5.18 9.32
C GLN A 221 -10.23 6.07 8.40
N ARG A 222 -11.40 6.44 8.89
CA ARG A 222 -12.23 7.44 8.21
C ARG A 222 -11.69 8.85 8.48
N VAL A 223 -11.53 9.64 7.43
CA VAL A 223 -11.08 11.04 7.50
C VAL A 223 -12.03 11.96 6.75
N ALA A 224 -12.24 13.19 7.24
CA ALA A 224 -13.04 14.18 6.51
C ALA A 224 -12.33 14.64 5.22
N SER A 225 -11.01 14.78 5.28
CA SER A 225 -10.14 15.05 4.13
C SER A 225 -8.78 14.39 4.32
N ILE A 226 -8.20 13.90 3.22
CA ILE A 226 -6.90 13.21 3.25
C ILE A 226 -5.79 14.25 3.43
N ASN A 227 -4.89 14.04 4.39
CA ASN A 227 -3.74 14.91 4.57
C ASN A 227 -2.76 14.75 3.38
N PRO A 228 -2.43 15.83 2.66
CA PRO A 228 -1.57 15.74 1.46
C PRO A 228 -0.13 15.29 1.77
N LYS A 229 0.35 15.41 3.01
CA LYS A 229 1.72 15.00 3.38
C LYS A 229 1.83 13.58 3.90
N PHE A 230 0.89 13.15 4.75
CA PHE A 230 1.01 11.90 5.51
C PHE A 230 -0.20 10.98 5.38
N ILE A 231 -1.28 11.44 4.73
CA ILE A 231 -2.60 10.79 4.65
C ILE A 231 -3.31 10.70 6.01
N LEU A 232 -2.56 10.40 7.06
CA LEU A 232 -2.96 10.26 8.45
C LEU A 232 -2.29 11.32 9.35
N GLY A 233 -2.87 11.56 10.53
CA GLY A 233 -2.23 12.35 11.58
C GLY A 233 -1.08 11.57 12.23
N LYS A 234 -0.11 12.28 12.82
CA LYS A 234 1.07 11.68 13.48
C LYS A 234 0.69 10.64 14.55
N GLY A 235 -0.34 10.91 15.36
CA GLY A 235 -0.81 9.96 16.37
C GLY A 235 -1.30 8.65 15.77
N LYS A 236 -2.07 8.71 14.67
CA LYS A 236 -2.57 7.49 14.01
C LYS A 236 -1.47 6.71 13.29
N LEU A 237 -0.43 7.39 12.82
CA LEU A 237 0.76 6.70 12.29
C LEU A 237 1.51 5.96 13.41
N ALA A 238 1.59 6.52 14.61
CA ALA A 238 2.14 5.83 15.77
C ALA A 238 1.34 4.57 16.10
N ASP A 239 0.00 4.66 16.10
CA ASP A 239 -0.86 3.48 16.32
C ASP A 239 -0.59 2.37 15.30
N ILE A 240 -0.44 2.71 14.03
CA ILE A 240 -0.17 1.74 12.95
C ILE A 240 1.20 1.11 13.10
N GLU A 241 2.21 1.89 13.49
CA GLU A 241 3.57 1.39 13.75
C GLU A 241 3.58 0.42 14.93
N VAL A 242 2.88 0.74 16.02
CA VAL A 242 2.71 -0.15 17.18
C VAL A 242 1.99 -1.43 16.77
N ALA A 243 0.91 -1.32 15.98
CA ALA A 243 0.20 -2.47 15.45
C ALA A 243 1.10 -3.36 14.57
N ALA A 244 1.87 -2.74 13.66
CA ALA A 244 2.81 -3.46 12.80
C ALA A 244 3.91 -4.16 13.59
N LEU A 245 4.47 -3.52 14.62
CA LEU A 245 5.47 -4.11 15.51
C LEU A 245 4.90 -5.31 16.28
N ARG A 246 3.71 -5.16 16.87
CA ARG A 246 3.01 -6.24 17.59
C ARG A 246 2.70 -7.43 16.68
N ALA A 247 2.31 -7.14 15.44
CA ALA A 247 1.99 -8.14 14.43
C ALA A 247 3.23 -8.81 13.80
N GLY A 248 4.42 -8.20 13.98
CA GLY A 248 5.66 -8.60 13.31
C GLY A 248 5.64 -8.34 11.80
N ALA A 249 4.92 -7.30 11.36
CA ALA A 249 4.79 -6.95 9.96
C ALA A 249 6.01 -6.15 9.45
N SER A 250 6.48 -6.49 8.24
CA SER A 250 7.59 -5.83 7.55
C SER A 250 7.12 -4.80 6.51
N ILE A 251 5.84 -4.87 6.12
CA ILE A 251 5.27 -4.07 5.05
C ILE A 251 3.92 -3.44 5.45
N LEU A 252 3.72 -2.19 5.04
CA LEU A 252 2.44 -1.49 5.10
C LEU A 252 1.86 -1.41 3.67
N VAL A 253 0.63 -1.85 3.51
CA VAL A 253 -0.09 -1.83 2.23
C VAL A 253 -1.27 -0.88 2.34
N PHE A 254 -1.21 0.23 1.59
CA PHE A 254 -2.28 1.21 1.55
C PHE A 254 -3.26 0.90 0.42
N ASP A 255 -4.55 0.96 0.72
CA ASP A 255 -5.63 0.70 -0.25
C ASP A 255 -5.71 1.78 -1.35
N GLY A 256 -5.47 3.04 -0.99
CA GLY A 256 -5.48 4.16 -1.95
C GLY A 256 -4.13 4.39 -2.62
N GLU A 257 -4.12 5.02 -3.80
CA GLU A 257 -2.89 5.43 -4.47
C GLU A 257 -2.13 6.50 -3.66
N LEU A 258 -0.83 6.27 -3.46
CA LEU A 258 0.02 7.18 -2.71
C LEU A 258 0.84 8.08 -3.64
N SER A 259 0.89 9.38 -3.34
CA SER A 259 1.81 10.30 -4.00
C SER A 259 3.27 9.98 -3.62
N PRO A 260 4.25 10.34 -4.48
CA PRO A 260 5.67 10.14 -4.17
C PRO A 260 6.09 10.72 -2.81
N SER A 261 5.55 11.88 -2.42
CA SER A 261 5.83 12.51 -1.12
C SER A 261 5.26 11.72 0.03
N GLN A 262 4.04 11.18 -0.10
CA GLN A 262 3.42 10.38 0.95
C GLN A 262 4.20 9.09 1.17
N ILE A 263 4.57 8.36 0.11
CA ILE A 263 5.39 7.13 0.24
C ILE A 263 6.69 7.41 0.99
N ARG A 264 7.42 8.47 0.63
CA ARG A 264 8.66 8.85 1.32
C ARG A 264 8.43 9.18 2.78
N ASN A 265 7.48 10.08 3.05
CA ASN A 265 7.18 10.53 4.39
C ASN A 265 6.73 9.36 5.29
N LEU A 266 5.88 8.46 4.77
CA LEU A 266 5.43 7.26 5.48
C LEU A 266 6.58 6.29 5.73
N THR A 267 7.43 6.03 4.73
CA THR A 267 8.62 5.18 4.87
C THR A 267 9.62 5.77 5.87
N GLU A 268 9.83 7.09 5.85
CA GLU A 268 10.72 7.79 6.77
C GLU A 268 10.19 7.75 8.21
N VAL A 269 8.88 7.94 8.41
CA VAL A 269 8.27 7.88 9.74
C VAL A 269 8.25 6.45 10.27
N THR A 270 7.66 5.52 9.52
CA THR A 270 7.38 4.14 10.00
C THR A 270 8.57 3.20 9.92
N GLN A 271 9.62 3.54 9.15
CA GLN A 271 10.76 2.65 8.87
C GLN A 271 10.39 1.29 8.22
N LEU A 272 9.13 1.11 7.83
CA LEU A 272 8.62 -0.08 7.15
C LEU A 272 8.61 0.13 5.63
N ARG A 273 8.60 -0.97 4.87
CA ARG A 273 8.34 -0.88 3.44
C ARG A 273 6.89 -0.43 3.24
N VAL A 274 6.67 0.67 2.52
CA VAL A 274 5.32 1.16 2.22
C VAL A 274 5.04 0.92 0.74
N ILE A 275 3.95 0.21 0.45
CA ILE A 275 3.42 0.04 -0.90
C ILE A 275 1.95 0.47 -0.94
N ASP A 276 1.49 0.86 -2.12
CA ASP A 276 0.08 1.13 -2.37
C ASP A 276 -0.56 0.00 -3.19
N ARG A 277 -1.89 0.06 -3.34
CA ARG A 277 -2.68 -0.89 -4.13
C ARG A 277 -2.15 -1.02 -5.56
N THR A 278 -1.76 0.08 -6.19
CA THR A 278 -1.20 0.08 -7.57
C THR A 278 0.09 -0.74 -7.66
N GLN A 279 1.03 -0.53 -6.74
CA GLN A 279 2.28 -1.29 -6.69
C GLN A 279 2.02 -2.77 -6.40
N LEU A 280 1.11 -3.10 -5.48
CA LEU A 280 0.75 -4.48 -5.16
C LEU A 280 0.21 -5.21 -6.40
N ILE A 281 -0.70 -4.57 -7.12
CA ILE A 281 -1.29 -5.12 -8.36
C ILE A 281 -0.20 -5.34 -9.42
N LEU A 282 0.71 -4.36 -9.61
CA LEU A 282 1.83 -4.49 -10.54
C LEU A 282 2.76 -5.66 -10.18
N ASP A 283 3.00 -5.89 -8.89
CA ASP A 283 3.83 -7.00 -8.41
C ASP A 283 3.15 -8.35 -8.67
N ILE A 284 1.83 -8.47 -8.44
CA ILE A 284 1.06 -9.67 -8.80
C ILE A 284 1.17 -9.94 -10.31
N PHE A 285 1.01 -8.91 -11.14
CA PHE A 285 1.13 -9.08 -12.58
C PHE A 285 2.53 -9.50 -13.02
N ALA A 286 3.57 -8.98 -12.38
CA ALA A 286 4.94 -9.40 -12.68
C ALA A 286 5.16 -10.89 -12.39
N GLN A 287 4.53 -11.42 -11.35
CA GLN A 287 4.58 -12.85 -11.00
C GLN A 287 3.81 -13.72 -12.03
N HIS A 288 2.70 -13.22 -12.57
CA HIS A 288 1.82 -13.97 -13.48
C HIS A 288 2.13 -13.78 -14.97
N ALA A 289 2.97 -12.80 -15.34
CA ALA A 289 3.35 -12.55 -16.73
C ALA A 289 4.24 -13.67 -17.30
N ALA A 290 3.64 -14.56 -18.09
CA ALA A 290 4.34 -15.69 -18.70
C ALA A 290 4.89 -15.32 -20.09
N THR A 291 4.07 -14.65 -20.91
CA THR A 291 4.45 -14.33 -22.29
C THR A 291 5.39 -13.15 -22.38
N ARG A 292 6.15 -13.06 -23.49
CA ARG A 292 6.99 -11.88 -23.76
C ARG A 292 6.17 -10.59 -23.83
N SER A 293 4.96 -10.65 -24.38
CA SER A 293 4.08 -9.47 -24.46
C SER A 293 3.64 -9.01 -23.07
N GLY A 294 3.18 -9.94 -22.23
CA GLY A 294 2.78 -9.66 -20.85
C GLY A 294 3.93 -9.08 -20.03
N LYS A 295 5.11 -9.70 -20.10
CA LYS A 295 6.31 -9.21 -19.39
C LYS A 295 6.68 -7.78 -19.78
N LEU A 296 6.67 -7.47 -21.07
CA LEU A 296 6.96 -6.12 -21.57
C LEU A 296 5.91 -5.09 -21.12
N GLN A 297 4.63 -5.45 -21.10
CA GLN A 297 3.57 -4.55 -20.64
C GLN A 297 3.66 -4.25 -19.15
N VAL A 298 3.90 -5.27 -18.33
CA VAL A 298 4.07 -5.10 -16.88
C VAL A 298 5.32 -4.28 -16.59
N GLU A 299 6.44 -4.56 -17.26
CA GLU A 299 7.67 -3.76 -17.11
C GLU A 299 7.41 -2.28 -17.49
N MET A 300 6.70 -2.03 -18.60
CA MET A 300 6.35 -0.67 -19.01
C MET A 300 5.49 0.04 -17.95
N ALA A 301 4.51 -0.66 -17.36
CA ALA A 301 3.64 -0.12 -16.33
C ALA A 301 4.42 0.20 -15.04
N GLN A 302 5.27 -0.72 -14.59
CA GLN A 302 6.16 -0.50 -13.43
C GLN A 302 7.09 0.69 -13.66
N LEU A 303 7.70 0.81 -14.85
CA LEU A 303 8.58 1.94 -15.18
C LEU A 303 7.83 3.27 -15.21
N LYS A 304 6.60 3.31 -15.75
CA LYS A 304 5.74 4.51 -15.75
C LYS A 304 5.35 4.90 -14.33
N TYR A 305 5.01 3.95 -13.48
CA TYR A 305 4.65 4.19 -12.09
C TYR A 305 5.86 4.67 -11.26
N LEU A 306 7.03 4.07 -11.48
CA LEU A 306 8.28 4.39 -10.77
C LEU A 306 8.88 5.74 -11.20
N GLN A 307 8.80 6.12 -12.48
CA GLN A 307 9.42 7.33 -13.01
C GLN A 307 9.10 8.63 -12.23
N PRO A 308 7.83 8.98 -11.95
CA PRO A 308 7.49 10.16 -11.16
C PRO A 308 7.88 10.01 -9.69
N ARG A 309 8.06 8.77 -9.23
CA ARG A 309 8.41 8.40 -7.84
C ARG A 309 9.92 8.31 -7.60
N LEU A 310 10.75 8.42 -8.64
CA LEU A 310 12.20 8.57 -8.52
C LEU A 310 12.55 9.90 -7.83
N VAL A 311 13.09 9.79 -6.62
CA VAL A 311 13.48 10.93 -5.77
C VAL A 311 14.95 10.80 -5.42
N ARG A 312 15.59 11.93 -5.13
CA ARG A 312 17.00 12.06 -4.74
C ARG A 312 17.26 11.34 -3.41
N GLN A 313 17.39 10.01 -3.43
CA GLN A 313 18.04 9.26 -2.36
C GLN A 313 19.53 9.57 -2.47
N ASP A 314 19.99 10.64 -1.81
CA ASP A 314 21.41 10.90 -1.51
C ASP A 314 21.61 12.29 -0.89
N ARG A 315 21.07 12.55 0.31
CA ARG A 315 21.54 13.70 1.11
C ARG A 315 22.92 13.47 1.72
N ALA A 316 23.31 12.20 1.94
CA ALA A 316 24.62 11.83 2.48
C ALA A 316 25.76 11.99 1.44
N MET A 317 25.55 11.58 0.19
CA MET A 317 26.56 11.73 -0.89
C MET A 317 26.64 13.16 -1.44
N SER A 318 25.56 13.95 -1.35
CA SER A 318 25.56 15.35 -1.79
C SER A 318 26.40 16.28 -0.92
N ARG A 319 26.69 15.92 0.34
CA ARG A 319 27.59 16.69 1.22
C ARG A 319 29.06 16.35 0.98
N LEU A 320 29.39 15.09 0.69
CA LEU A 320 30.76 14.67 0.32
C LEU A 320 31.20 15.24 -1.04
N MET A 321 30.27 15.53 -1.96
CA MET A 321 30.55 16.26 -3.21
C MET A 321 30.37 17.78 -3.11
N GLY A 322 29.93 18.31 -1.96
CA GLY A 322 29.52 19.70 -1.79
C GLY A 322 30.60 20.65 -1.26
N GLY A 323 31.86 20.44 -1.64
CA GLY A 323 32.99 21.24 -1.13
C GLY A 323 33.78 22.02 -2.18
N ILE A 324 33.99 21.48 -3.39
CA ILE A 324 34.89 22.11 -4.37
C ILE A 324 34.37 21.88 -5.78
N GLY A 325 33.95 22.98 -6.42
CA GLY A 325 34.11 23.20 -7.86
C GLY A 325 33.65 22.11 -8.82
N GLY A 326 32.33 22.00 -9.01
CA GLY A 326 31.73 21.29 -10.15
C GLY A 326 30.92 22.23 -11.04
N ARG A 327 31.51 23.35 -11.49
CA ARG A 327 30.93 24.14 -12.60
C ARG A 327 31.22 23.40 -13.90
N GLY A 328 30.36 22.44 -14.23
CA GLY A 328 30.29 21.80 -15.54
C GLY A 328 28.82 21.44 -15.84
N PRO A 329 28.42 21.33 -17.12
CA PRO A 329 27.08 20.92 -17.52
C PRO A 329 26.92 19.40 -17.30
N GLY A 330 26.97 18.97 -16.04
CA GLY A 330 26.84 17.56 -15.65
C GLY A 330 25.40 17.25 -15.28
N GLU A 331 24.72 16.52 -16.15
CA GLU A 331 23.36 15.98 -15.93
C GLU A 331 23.29 15.30 -14.54
N THR A 332 22.28 15.64 -13.72
CA THR A 332 22.19 15.07 -12.37
C THR A 332 21.93 13.56 -12.45
N LYS A 333 22.45 12.74 -11.50
CA LYS A 333 22.20 11.28 -11.51
C LYS A 333 20.73 10.90 -11.70
N LEU A 334 19.82 11.65 -11.04
CA LEU A 334 18.38 11.47 -11.21
C LEU A 334 17.87 11.76 -12.63
N GLU A 335 18.44 12.75 -13.29
CA GLU A 335 18.08 13.12 -14.65
C GLU A 335 18.56 12.06 -15.63
N VAL A 336 19.78 11.53 -15.42
CA VAL A 336 20.30 10.35 -16.13
C VAL A 336 19.38 9.14 -15.92
N ASP A 337 18.96 8.84 -14.68
CA ASP A 337 18.07 7.72 -14.39
C ASP A 337 16.69 7.90 -15.02
N ARG A 338 16.11 9.11 -14.94
CA ARG A 338 14.85 9.44 -15.64
C ARG A 338 14.99 9.29 -17.15
N ARG A 339 16.12 9.69 -17.74
CA ARG A 339 16.41 9.54 -19.16
C ARG A 339 16.49 8.07 -19.54
N ARG A 340 17.22 7.25 -18.78
CA ARG A 340 17.31 5.80 -18.97
C ARG A 340 15.94 5.13 -18.91
N ILE A 341 15.08 5.50 -17.96
CA ILE A 341 13.70 5.01 -17.91
C ILE A 341 12.92 5.39 -19.18
N ARG A 342 13.00 6.65 -19.64
CA ARG A 342 12.33 7.07 -20.89
C ARG A 342 12.83 6.29 -22.10
N GLU A 343 14.14 6.11 -22.22
CA GLU A 343 14.75 5.32 -23.30
C GLU A 343 14.27 3.87 -23.26
N ARG A 344 14.20 3.25 -22.07
CA ARG A 344 13.70 1.89 -21.89
C ARG A 344 12.22 1.77 -22.26
N ILE A 345 11.38 2.69 -21.79
CA ILE A 345 9.96 2.75 -22.19
C ILE A 345 9.83 2.87 -23.71
N GLY A 346 10.67 3.69 -24.37
CA GLY A 346 10.70 3.83 -25.83
C GLY A 346 11.01 2.51 -26.54
N ARG A 347 12.01 1.75 -26.06
CA ARG A 347 12.35 0.43 -26.62
C ARG A 347 11.20 -0.57 -26.44
N ILE A 348 10.63 -0.63 -25.24
CA ILE A 348 9.49 -1.52 -24.94
C ILE A 348 8.30 -1.20 -25.85
N LYS A 349 7.98 0.09 -26.07
CA LYS A 349 6.91 0.50 -26.99
C LYS A 349 7.15 0.00 -28.42
N ASN A 350 8.38 0.06 -28.91
CA ASN A 350 8.72 -0.45 -30.25
C ASN A 350 8.57 -1.97 -30.32
N GLU A 351 9.05 -2.71 -29.32
CA GLU A 351 8.87 -4.17 -29.25
C GLU A 351 7.39 -4.58 -29.20
N LEU A 352 6.58 -3.87 -28.41
CA LEU A 352 5.13 -4.09 -28.34
C LEU A 352 4.44 -3.80 -29.69
N LYS A 353 4.91 -2.80 -30.45
CA LYS A 353 4.38 -2.49 -31.79
C LYS A 353 4.63 -3.64 -32.77
N GLU A 354 5.82 -4.25 -32.74
CA GLU A 354 6.13 -5.40 -33.58
C GLU A 354 5.26 -6.62 -33.22
N LEU A 355 5.06 -6.88 -31.93
CA LEU A 355 4.18 -7.96 -31.46
C LEU A 355 2.73 -7.74 -31.89
N ARG A 356 2.23 -6.51 -31.84
CA ARG A 356 0.89 -6.14 -32.33
C ARG A 356 0.72 -6.44 -33.82
N GLN A 357 1.72 -6.12 -34.66
CA GLN A 357 1.67 -6.41 -36.09
C GLN A 357 1.57 -7.92 -36.37
N ARG A 358 2.32 -8.74 -35.62
CA ARG A 358 2.22 -10.21 -35.71
C ARG A 358 0.83 -10.72 -35.32
N ARG A 359 0.25 -10.18 -34.25
CA ARG A 359 -1.13 -10.53 -33.83
C ARG A 359 -2.17 -10.11 -34.87
N ALA A 360 -2.02 -8.94 -35.50
CA ALA A 360 -2.91 -8.48 -36.56
C ALA A 360 -2.89 -9.42 -37.78
N ALA A 361 -1.71 -9.93 -38.17
CA ALA A 361 -1.60 -10.92 -39.23
C ALA A 361 -2.30 -12.25 -38.87
N ALA A 362 -2.15 -12.72 -37.63
CA ALA A 362 -2.86 -13.90 -37.14
C ALA A 362 -4.39 -13.70 -37.12
N ARG A 363 -4.86 -12.51 -36.74
CA ARG A 363 -6.28 -12.12 -36.80
C ARG A 363 -6.82 -12.13 -38.22
N ALA A 364 -6.09 -11.54 -39.17
CA ALA A 364 -6.49 -11.55 -40.59
C ALA A 364 -6.61 -12.98 -41.14
N GLY A 365 -5.75 -13.91 -40.70
CA GLY A 365 -5.86 -15.33 -41.03
C GLY A 365 -7.15 -15.98 -40.48
N ARG A 366 -7.55 -15.66 -39.25
CA ARG A 366 -8.78 -16.19 -38.61
C ARG A 366 -10.05 -15.63 -39.23
N ALA A 367 -10.06 -14.32 -39.51
CA ALA A 367 -11.17 -13.66 -40.20
C ALA A 367 -11.41 -14.29 -41.59
N ARG A 368 -10.32 -14.61 -42.32
CA ARG A 368 -10.41 -15.34 -43.60
C ARG A 368 -10.95 -16.77 -43.45
N ALA A 369 -10.79 -17.40 -42.29
CA ALA A 369 -11.33 -18.72 -42.01
C ALA A 369 -12.80 -18.69 -41.54
N GLY A 370 -13.41 -17.51 -41.37
CA GLY A 370 -14.80 -17.36 -40.93
C GLY A 370 -15.09 -17.88 -39.53
N LEU A 371 -14.05 -18.03 -38.69
CA LEU A 371 -14.19 -18.54 -37.32
C LEU A 371 -14.55 -17.41 -36.36
N PRO A 372 -15.73 -17.46 -35.72
CA PRO A 372 -16.11 -16.43 -34.79
C PRO A 372 -15.36 -16.52 -33.46
N VAL A 373 -15.17 -15.37 -32.83
CA VAL A 373 -14.40 -15.18 -31.62
C VAL A 373 -15.32 -14.77 -30.47
N VAL A 374 -15.28 -15.56 -29.40
CA VAL A 374 -16.01 -15.30 -28.16
C VAL A 374 -14.99 -15.04 -27.05
N SER A 375 -15.15 -13.94 -26.33
CA SER A 375 -14.23 -13.56 -25.25
C SER A 375 -14.94 -13.55 -23.90
N LEU A 376 -14.34 -14.22 -22.92
CA LEU A 376 -14.82 -14.24 -21.54
C LEU A 376 -14.27 -13.03 -20.79
N VAL A 377 -15.14 -12.16 -20.29
CA VAL A 377 -14.79 -10.96 -19.51
C VAL A 377 -15.47 -11.00 -18.14
N GLY A 378 -14.97 -10.27 -17.15
CA GLY A 378 -15.57 -10.25 -15.82
C GLY A 378 -14.55 -10.08 -14.69
N TYR A 379 -15.04 -9.99 -13.45
CA TYR A 379 -14.19 -9.82 -12.27
C TYR A 379 -13.17 -10.95 -12.13
N THR A 380 -12.05 -10.63 -11.50
CA THR A 380 -11.12 -11.63 -10.97
C THR A 380 -11.88 -12.63 -10.09
N ASN A 381 -11.51 -13.90 -10.17
CA ASN A 381 -12.18 -15.00 -9.48
C ASN A 381 -13.68 -15.24 -9.82
N ALA A 382 -14.25 -14.60 -10.84
CA ALA A 382 -15.60 -14.92 -11.33
C ALA A 382 -15.70 -16.33 -11.96
N GLY A 383 -14.58 -17.03 -12.16
CA GLY A 383 -14.52 -18.38 -12.71
C GLY A 383 -14.42 -18.46 -14.24
N LYS A 384 -13.90 -17.41 -14.91
CA LYS A 384 -13.67 -17.38 -16.37
C LYS A 384 -12.77 -18.53 -16.86
N SER A 385 -11.61 -18.71 -16.23
CA SER A 385 -10.66 -19.78 -16.59
C SER A 385 -11.23 -21.16 -16.32
N THR A 386 -11.97 -21.33 -15.22
CA THR A 386 -12.73 -22.55 -14.92
C THR A 386 -13.75 -22.84 -16.02
N LEU A 387 -14.51 -21.82 -16.46
CA LEU A 387 -15.48 -21.95 -17.53
C LEU A 387 -14.82 -22.34 -18.86
N LEU A 388 -13.69 -21.71 -19.23
CA LEU A 388 -12.94 -22.07 -20.42
C LEU A 388 -12.45 -23.52 -20.38
N ASN A 389 -11.92 -23.98 -19.24
CA ASN A 389 -11.47 -25.36 -19.07
C ASN A 389 -12.61 -26.35 -19.20
N THR A 390 -13.73 -26.07 -18.53
CA THR A 390 -14.88 -26.97 -18.53
C THR A 390 -15.50 -27.07 -19.93
N LEU A 391 -15.56 -25.96 -20.68
CA LEU A 391 -16.07 -25.96 -22.05
C LEU A 391 -15.12 -26.66 -23.03
N THR A 392 -13.80 -26.48 -22.88
CA THR A 392 -12.82 -26.95 -23.88
C THR A 392 -12.15 -28.28 -23.52
N GLY A 393 -12.34 -28.79 -22.30
CA GLY A 393 -11.57 -29.91 -21.76
C GLY A 393 -10.08 -29.59 -21.53
N SER A 394 -9.72 -28.30 -21.53
CA SER A 394 -8.33 -27.86 -21.32
C SER A 394 -7.92 -27.88 -19.85
N ALA A 395 -6.61 -27.94 -19.60
CA ALA A 395 -6.00 -27.77 -18.28
C ALA A 395 -5.30 -26.41 -18.15
N VAL A 396 -6.02 -25.30 -18.40
CA VAL A 396 -5.54 -23.96 -18.02
C VAL A 396 -5.53 -23.88 -16.49
N LEU A 397 -4.53 -23.25 -15.88
CA LEU A 397 -4.51 -23.06 -14.43
C LEU A 397 -5.71 -22.23 -13.98
N ALA A 398 -6.60 -22.83 -13.19
CA ALA A 398 -7.72 -22.16 -12.55
C ALA A 398 -7.50 -22.26 -11.03
N GLU A 399 -6.88 -21.24 -10.46
CA GLU A 399 -6.63 -21.13 -9.02
C GLU A 399 -7.55 -20.08 -8.40
N ASN A 400 -7.86 -20.24 -7.11
CA ASN A 400 -8.60 -19.25 -6.33
C ASN A 400 -7.68 -18.08 -5.91
N ARG A 401 -7.08 -17.42 -6.92
CA ARG A 401 -6.14 -16.30 -6.78
C ARG A 401 -6.56 -15.18 -7.73
N LEU A 402 -6.37 -13.93 -7.31
CA LEU A 402 -6.65 -12.79 -8.17
C LEU A 402 -5.65 -12.76 -9.33
N PHE A 403 -6.08 -12.29 -10.50
CA PHE A 403 -5.22 -12.20 -11.69
C PHE A 403 -4.48 -13.48 -12.13
N ALA A 404 -5.04 -14.66 -11.82
CA ALA A 404 -4.52 -15.95 -12.27
C ALA A 404 -4.27 -16.01 -13.80
N THR A 405 -5.06 -15.26 -14.59
CA THR A 405 -4.86 -15.09 -16.02
C THR A 405 -4.47 -13.63 -16.33
N LEU A 406 -3.23 -13.41 -16.78
CA LEU A 406 -2.77 -12.12 -17.32
C LEU A 406 -2.67 -12.11 -18.85
N ASP A 407 -2.20 -13.21 -19.43
CA ASP A 407 -2.05 -13.36 -20.86
C ASP A 407 -3.33 -14.01 -21.43
N PRO A 408 -3.96 -13.42 -22.48
CA PRO A 408 -5.17 -13.98 -23.04
C PRO A 408 -4.91 -15.39 -23.57
N THR A 409 -5.81 -16.32 -23.24
CA THR A 409 -5.67 -17.72 -23.64
C THR A 409 -6.83 -18.11 -24.54
N SER A 410 -6.53 -18.34 -25.83
CA SER A 410 -7.53 -18.79 -26.81
C SER A 410 -7.51 -20.31 -27.00
N ARG A 411 -8.69 -20.91 -27.15
CA ARG A 411 -8.90 -22.33 -27.47
C ARG A 411 -9.98 -22.48 -28.53
N ARG A 412 -9.85 -23.48 -29.39
CA ARG A 412 -10.91 -23.85 -30.34
C ARG A 412 -11.89 -24.76 -29.64
N LEU A 413 -13.16 -24.41 -29.72
CA LEU A 413 -14.27 -25.23 -29.24
C LEU A 413 -15.05 -25.75 -30.45
N ARG A 414 -15.22 -27.07 -30.52
CA ARG A 414 -15.95 -27.77 -31.59
C ARG A 414 -17.31 -28.22 -31.09
N PHE A 415 -18.34 -27.92 -31.87
CA PHE A 415 -19.71 -28.33 -31.56
C PHE A 415 -20.12 -29.51 -32.45
N PRO A 416 -21.11 -30.34 -32.03
CA PRO A 416 -21.58 -31.48 -32.82
C PRO A 416 -22.10 -31.13 -34.23
N SER A 417 -22.45 -29.87 -34.50
CA SER A 417 -23.00 -29.38 -35.77
C SER A 417 -21.95 -28.88 -36.78
N ASP A 418 -20.71 -29.37 -36.69
CA ASP A 418 -19.55 -28.95 -37.52
C ASP A 418 -19.23 -27.45 -37.45
N ARG A 419 -19.72 -26.79 -36.39
CA ARG A 419 -19.42 -25.40 -36.05
C ARG A 419 -18.22 -25.35 -35.13
N GLU A 420 -17.34 -24.39 -35.36
CA GLU A 420 -16.21 -24.12 -34.50
C GLU A 420 -16.21 -22.65 -34.08
N ILE A 421 -15.88 -22.40 -32.82
CA ILE A 421 -15.63 -21.04 -32.31
C ILE A 421 -14.27 -20.97 -31.64
N ILE A 422 -13.73 -19.77 -31.53
CA ILE A 422 -12.54 -19.49 -30.72
C ILE A 422 -13.01 -18.87 -29.40
N LEU A 423 -12.76 -19.56 -28.29
CA LEU A 423 -13.03 -19.05 -26.96
C LEU A 423 -11.75 -18.49 -26.35
N THR A 424 -11.77 -17.23 -25.91
CA THR A 424 -10.62 -16.55 -25.29
C THR A 424 -10.91 -16.18 -23.85
N ASP A 425 -10.08 -16.64 -22.92
CA ASP A 425 -10.06 -16.16 -21.52
C ASP A 425 -9.20 -14.91 -21.44
N THR A 426 -9.71 -13.86 -20.78
CA THR A 426 -9.01 -12.57 -20.63
C THR A 426 -8.66 -12.26 -19.18
N VAL A 427 -7.89 -11.18 -19.02
CA VAL A 427 -7.56 -10.64 -17.69
C VAL A 427 -8.84 -10.33 -16.91
N GLY A 428 -8.86 -10.71 -15.64
CA GLY A 428 -9.94 -10.35 -14.74
C GLY A 428 -9.88 -8.89 -14.31
N PHE A 429 -11.03 -8.25 -14.19
CA PHE A 429 -11.13 -6.88 -13.68
C PHE A 429 -11.17 -6.84 -12.15
N ILE A 430 -10.83 -5.68 -11.60
CA ILE A 430 -10.90 -5.34 -10.17
C ILE A 430 -11.49 -3.94 -10.02
N ARG A 431 -11.85 -3.56 -8.79
CA ARG A 431 -12.26 -2.17 -8.52
C ARG A 431 -11.06 -1.24 -8.67
N GLU A 432 -11.36 -0.04 -9.17
CA GLU A 432 -10.43 1.09 -9.24
C GLU A 432 -9.10 0.74 -9.92
N LEU A 433 -9.18 0.22 -11.15
CA LEU A 433 -7.99 -0.11 -11.92
C LEU A 433 -7.16 1.17 -12.18
N PRO A 434 -5.89 1.25 -11.73
CA PRO A 434 -5.08 2.47 -11.89
C PRO A 434 -4.92 2.88 -13.36
N LYS A 435 -4.83 4.18 -13.63
CA LYS A 435 -4.76 4.71 -15.01
C LYS A 435 -3.54 4.17 -15.77
N GLU A 436 -2.40 4.08 -15.10
CA GLU A 436 -1.14 3.57 -15.65
C GLU A 436 -1.27 2.10 -16.10
N LEU A 437 -2.08 1.33 -15.37
CA LEU A 437 -2.38 -0.06 -15.67
C LEU A 437 -3.37 -0.17 -16.82
N LYS A 438 -4.43 0.66 -16.86
CA LYS A 438 -5.38 0.70 -18.00
C LYS A 438 -4.67 0.87 -19.34
N GLU A 439 -3.69 1.79 -19.43
CA GLU A 439 -2.92 2.00 -20.65
C GLU A 439 -2.04 0.80 -21.04
N ALA A 440 -1.43 0.13 -20.06
CA ALA A 440 -0.62 -1.06 -20.29
C ALA A 440 -1.48 -2.26 -20.73
N PHE A 441 -2.69 -2.37 -20.16
CA PHE A 441 -3.68 -3.39 -20.47
C PHE A 441 -4.46 -3.17 -21.75
N ARG A 442 -4.58 -1.93 -22.24
CA ARG A 442 -5.23 -1.66 -23.52
C ARG A 442 -4.66 -2.54 -24.64
N ALA A 443 -3.35 -2.82 -24.60
CA ALA A 443 -2.67 -3.71 -25.55
C ALA A 443 -3.01 -5.21 -25.43
N THR A 444 -3.37 -5.69 -24.24
CA THR A 444 -3.83 -7.08 -24.01
C THR A 444 -5.34 -7.21 -24.20
N LEU A 445 -6.08 -6.15 -23.92
CA LEU A 445 -7.52 -6.05 -24.10
C LEU A 445 -7.92 -5.65 -25.53
N GLU A 446 -6.99 -5.19 -26.37
CA GLU A 446 -7.14 -5.06 -27.84
C GLU A 446 -7.64 -6.37 -28.48
N GLU A 447 -7.43 -7.53 -27.83
CA GLU A 447 -7.97 -8.81 -28.31
C GLU A 447 -9.49 -8.92 -28.10
N LEU A 448 -10.09 -8.12 -27.20
CA LEU A 448 -11.53 -7.99 -27.04
C LEU A 448 -12.19 -7.24 -28.20
N GLU A 449 -11.50 -6.29 -28.84
CA GLU A 449 -12.03 -5.55 -30.01
C GLU A 449 -12.35 -6.49 -31.18
N ALA A 450 -11.68 -7.64 -31.23
CA ALA A 450 -11.88 -8.65 -32.28
C ALA A 450 -12.95 -9.70 -31.91
N ALA A 451 -13.63 -9.56 -30.76
CA ALA A 451 -14.67 -10.48 -30.35
C ALA A 451 -15.98 -10.18 -31.07
N ASP A 452 -16.64 -11.22 -31.55
CA ASP A 452 -18.00 -11.16 -32.07
C ASP A 452 -19.04 -11.20 -30.94
N LEU A 453 -18.64 -11.72 -29.77
CA LEU A 453 -19.46 -11.81 -28.56
C LEU A 453 -18.59 -11.71 -27.31
N LEU A 454 -19.01 -10.86 -26.37
CA LEU A 454 -18.47 -10.81 -25.01
C LEU A 454 -19.38 -11.60 -24.06
N VAL A 455 -18.81 -12.59 -23.36
CA VAL A 455 -19.48 -13.31 -22.28
C VAL A 455 -19.01 -12.72 -20.96
N ALA A 456 -19.85 -11.89 -20.33
CA ALA A 456 -19.58 -11.27 -19.05
C ALA A 456 -19.91 -12.27 -17.93
N VAL A 457 -18.88 -12.83 -17.29
CA VAL A 457 -19.01 -13.79 -16.20
C VAL A 457 -18.94 -13.05 -14.86
N ALA A 458 -19.97 -13.20 -14.04
CA ALA A 458 -20.06 -12.65 -12.69
C ALA A 458 -20.23 -13.77 -11.65
N ASP A 459 -19.69 -13.56 -10.45
CA ASP A 459 -19.85 -14.48 -9.33
C ASP A 459 -21.18 -14.20 -8.61
N ALA A 460 -22.16 -15.08 -8.79
CA ALA A 460 -23.49 -14.92 -8.21
C ALA A 460 -23.51 -15.08 -6.69
N SER A 461 -22.49 -15.72 -6.10
CA SER A 461 -22.38 -15.91 -4.65
C SER A 461 -21.79 -14.69 -3.93
N HIS A 462 -21.24 -13.73 -4.67
CA HIS A 462 -20.58 -12.57 -4.09
C HIS A 462 -21.62 -11.53 -3.62
N PRO A 463 -21.55 -11.01 -2.37
CA PRO A 463 -22.51 -10.03 -1.85
C PRO A 463 -22.62 -8.75 -2.70
N GLU A 464 -21.53 -8.37 -3.37
CA GLU A 464 -21.45 -7.18 -4.23
C GLU A 464 -21.52 -7.49 -5.73
N VAL A 465 -22.19 -8.56 -6.13
CA VAL A 465 -22.32 -8.95 -7.55
C VAL A 465 -22.84 -7.80 -8.43
N ASP A 466 -23.81 -7.03 -7.95
CA ASP A 466 -24.35 -5.87 -8.67
C ASP A 466 -23.27 -4.82 -8.98
N GLY A 467 -22.45 -4.51 -7.97
CA GLY A 467 -21.34 -3.57 -8.11
C GLY A 467 -20.23 -4.10 -9.03
N GLN A 468 -19.96 -5.41 -9.00
CA GLN A 468 -18.99 -6.03 -9.90
C GLN A 468 -19.46 -5.99 -11.36
N VAL A 469 -20.73 -6.31 -11.61
CA VAL A 469 -21.32 -6.25 -12.96
C VAL A 469 -21.29 -4.82 -13.49
N ALA A 470 -21.70 -3.84 -12.68
CA ALA A 470 -21.64 -2.42 -13.05
C ALA A 470 -20.21 -1.97 -13.35
N ALA A 471 -19.23 -2.29 -12.49
CA ALA A 471 -17.83 -1.92 -12.70
C ALA A 471 -17.24 -2.55 -13.99
N VAL A 472 -17.63 -3.79 -14.33
CA VAL A 472 -17.23 -4.40 -15.62
C VAL A 472 -17.87 -3.66 -16.79
N ALA A 473 -19.14 -3.29 -16.69
CA ALA A 473 -19.83 -2.52 -17.72
C ALA A 473 -19.17 -1.15 -17.96
N ASP A 474 -18.83 -0.44 -16.88
CA ASP A 474 -18.15 0.86 -16.93
C ASP A 474 -16.77 0.74 -17.59
N ILE A 475 -15.99 -0.28 -17.21
CA ILE A 475 -14.67 -0.54 -17.82
C ILE A 475 -14.83 -0.83 -19.32
N LEU A 476 -15.79 -1.65 -19.73
CA LEU A 476 -16.02 -1.95 -21.14
C LEU A 476 -16.46 -0.70 -21.92
N GLN A 477 -17.25 0.19 -21.31
CA GLN A 477 -17.66 1.45 -21.93
C GLN A 477 -16.49 2.44 -22.07
N GLU A 478 -15.68 2.62 -21.02
CA GLU A 478 -14.46 3.44 -21.07
C GLU A 478 -13.47 2.96 -22.14
N MET A 479 -13.51 1.68 -22.46
CA MET A 479 -12.68 1.04 -23.48
C MET A 479 -13.27 1.08 -24.89
N GLU A 480 -14.42 1.74 -25.09
CA GLU A 480 -15.09 1.84 -26.38
C GLU A 480 -15.53 0.46 -26.94
N LEU A 481 -15.78 -0.53 -26.06
CA LEU A 481 -16.24 -1.88 -26.42
C LEU A 481 -17.76 -2.06 -26.25
N GLY A 482 -18.51 -0.96 -26.13
CA GLY A 482 -19.95 -0.96 -25.87
C GLY A 482 -20.80 -1.59 -27.00
N ASP A 483 -20.29 -1.52 -28.23
CA ASP A 483 -20.98 -1.96 -29.45
C ASP A 483 -20.94 -3.48 -29.66
N ILE A 484 -20.04 -4.18 -28.96
CA ILE A 484 -19.93 -5.64 -29.08
C ILE A 484 -21.10 -6.29 -28.33
N PRO A 485 -21.79 -7.29 -28.91
CA PRO A 485 -22.85 -8.03 -28.24
C PRO A 485 -22.37 -8.61 -26.91
N ARG A 486 -23.22 -8.55 -25.88
CA ARG A 486 -22.91 -9.00 -24.53
C ARG A 486 -23.88 -10.08 -24.07
N LEU A 487 -23.34 -11.09 -23.39
CA LEU A 487 -24.10 -12.14 -22.71
C LEU A 487 -23.66 -12.20 -21.24
N LEU A 488 -24.55 -11.85 -20.33
CA LEU A 488 -24.29 -11.92 -18.90
C LEU A 488 -24.49 -13.36 -18.39
N VAL A 489 -23.53 -13.84 -17.63
CA VAL A 489 -23.49 -15.17 -17.05
C VAL A 489 -23.25 -15.06 -15.54
N LEU A 490 -24.23 -15.53 -14.77
CA LEU A 490 -24.14 -15.67 -13.31
C LEU A 490 -23.57 -17.06 -13.00
N ASN A 491 -22.26 -17.10 -12.74
CA ASN A 491 -21.52 -18.31 -12.39
C ASN A 491 -21.57 -18.58 -10.87
N LYS A 492 -21.14 -19.78 -10.45
CA LYS A 492 -21.18 -20.28 -9.06
C LYS A 492 -22.59 -20.35 -8.48
N TRP A 493 -23.58 -20.63 -9.33
CA TRP A 493 -24.99 -20.75 -8.91
C TRP A 493 -25.23 -21.84 -7.85
N ASP A 494 -24.33 -22.83 -7.78
CA ASP A 494 -24.30 -23.86 -6.74
C ASP A 494 -24.03 -23.31 -5.33
N ALA A 495 -23.34 -22.18 -5.21
CA ALA A 495 -23.00 -21.53 -3.95
C ALA A 495 -24.00 -20.44 -3.54
N VAL A 496 -25.04 -20.17 -4.35
CA VAL A 496 -26.04 -19.13 -4.07
C VAL A 496 -27.13 -19.68 -3.14
N PRO A 497 -27.33 -19.07 -1.95
CA PRO A 497 -28.44 -19.38 -1.05
C PRO A 497 -29.82 -19.23 -1.73
N ASP A 498 -30.77 -20.12 -1.42
CA ASP A 498 -32.07 -20.17 -2.10
C ASP A 498 -32.90 -18.88 -1.96
N ASP A 499 -32.76 -18.17 -0.85
CA ASP A 499 -33.41 -16.88 -0.57
C ASP A 499 -32.87 -15.74 -1.46
N LEU A 500 -31.61 -15.82 -1.90
CA LEU A 500 -30.98 -14.83 -2.79
C LEU A 500 -31.23 -15.10 -4.28
N ARG A 501 -31.63 -16.32 -4.66
CA ARG A 501 -31.85 -16.70 -6.06
C ARG A 501 -32.97 -15.92 -6.74
N GLY A 502 -34.07 -15.68 -6.04
CA GLY A 502 -35.21 -14.91 -6.55
C GLY A 502 -34.83 -13.44 -6.84
N PRO A 503 -34.28 -12.71 -5.85
CA PRO A 503 -33.76 -11.35 -6.04
C PRO A 503 -32.76 -11.24 -7.20
N LEU A 504 -31.80 -12.16 -7.31
CA LEU A 504 -30.79 -12.13 -8.38
C LEU A 504 -31.41 -12.34 -9.77
N LYS A 505 -32.41 -13.23 -9.91
CA LYS A 505 -33.13 -13.40 -11.17
C LYS A 505 -33.97 -12.18 -11.56
N ASN A 506 -34.49 -11.46 -10.57
CA ASN A 506 -35.23 -10.22 -10.82
C ASN A 506 -34.30 -9.07 -11.20
N ALA A 507 -33.11 -9.00 -10.58
CA ALA A 507 -32.09 -8.00 -10.90
C ALA A 507 -31.46 -8.24 -12.29
N PHE A 508 -31.27 -9.51 -12.67
CA PHE A 508 -30.67 -9.91 -13.95
C PHE A 508 -31.56 -10.89 -14.72
N PRO A 509 -32.70 -10.44 -15.27
CA PRO A 509 -33.68 -11.32 -15.90
C PRO A 509 -33.15 -12.04 -17.15
N ASP A 510 -32.26 -11.39 -17.91
CA ASP A 510 -31.68 -11.93 -19.13
C ASP A 510 -30.38 -12.72 -18.91
N ALA A 511 -29.92 -12.86 -17.65
CA ALA A 511 -28.66 -13.54 -17.36
C ALA A 511 -28.82 -15.06 -17.35
N ILE A 512 -27.81 -15.74 -17.90
CA ILE A 512 -27.73 -17.20 -17.84
C ILE A 512 -27.10 -17.59 -16.51
N THR A 513 -27.80 -18.41 -15.73
CA THR A 513 -27.29 -18.97 -14.48
C THR A 513 -26.59 -20.29 -14.74
N LEU A 514 -25.38 -20.47 -14.20
CA LEU A 514 -24.63 -21.72 -14.35
C LEU A 514 -23.66 -21.98 -13.18
N SER A 515 -23.14 -23.20 -13.12
CA SER A 515 -21.96 -23.53 -12.33
C SER A 515 -20.91 -24.18 -13.21
N ALA A 516 -19.81 -23.46 -13.45
CA ALA A 516 -18.70 -23.96 -14.25
C ALA A 516 -18.03 -25.21 -13.64
N ARG A 517 -18.18 -25.43 -12.32
CA ARG A 517 -17.60 -26.57 -11.60
C ARG A 517 -18.47 -27.82 -11.70
N THR A 518 -19.79 -27.69 -11.49
CA THR A 518 -20.71 -28.85 -11.55
C THR A 518 -21.17 -29.15 -12.97
N ARG A 519 -20.91 -28.25 -13.92
CA ARG A 519 -21.36 -28.28 -15.32
C ARG A 519 -22.85 -27.98 -15.53
N ASP A 520 -23.55 -27.60 -14.46
CA ASP A 520 -24.96 -27.22 -14.54
C ASP A 520 -25.11 -25.90 -15.32
N GLY A 521 -26.07 -25.85 -16.24
CA GLY A 521 -26.36 -24.66 -17.07
C GLY A 521 -25.42 -24.43 -18.25
N LEU A 522 -24.41 -25.28 -18.47
CA LEU A 522 -23.47 -25.13 -19.60
C LEU A 522 -24.12 -25.35 -20.97
N SER A 523 -25.11 -26.25 -21.07
CA SER A 523 -25.86 -26.45 -22.32
C SER A 523 -26.59 -25.17 -22.73
N THR A 524 -27.28 -24.52 -21.79
CA THR A 524 -27.98 -23.25 -22.02
C THR A 524 -27.02 -22.14 -22.49
N LEU A 525 -25.83 -22.05 -21.89
CA LEU A 525 -24.79 -21.12 -22.35
C LEU A 525 -24.32 -21.44 -23.76
N THR A 526 -24.05 -22.71 -24.04
CA THR A 526 -23.56 -23.23 -25.32
C THR A 526 -24.55 -22.90 -26.45
N ASP A 527 -25.83 -23.12 -26.23
CA ASP A 527 -26.90 -22.80 -27.19
C ASP A 527 -27.03 -21.29 -27.40
N ALA A 528 -27.00 -20.50 -26.31
CA ALA A 528 -27.09 -19.05 -26.36
C ALA A 528 -25.91 -18.38 -27.10
N ILE A 529 -24.70 -18.94 -26.98
CA ILE A 529 -23.53 -18.51 -27.75
C ILE A 529 -23.73 -18.84 -29.22
N LEU A 530 -24.14 -20.08 -29.54
CA LEU A 530 -24.33 -20.52 -30.93
C LEU A 530 -25.39 -19.70 -31.67
N ASP A 531 -26.44 -19.25 -31.00
CA ASP A 531 -27.49 -18.43 -31.56
C ASP A 531 -27.06 -16.99 -31.84
N ARG A 532 -26.26 -16.38 -30.95
CA ARG A 532 -25.76 -15.01 -31.11
C ARG A 532 -24.62 -14.91 -32.11
N VAL A 533 -23.87 -15.98 -32.31
CA VAL A 533 -22.67 -16.04 -33.15
C VAL A 533 -22.98 -16.55 -34.58
N ARG A 534 -24.26 -16.57 -35.00
CA ARG A 534 -24.64 -17.04 -36.34
C ARG A 534 -24.08 -16.14 -37.45
N PRO A 535 -23.43 -16.69 -38.49
CA PRO A 535 -23.03 -15.90 -39.66
C PRO A 535 -24.27 -15.34 -40.38
N GLY A 536 -24.33 -14.02 -40.59
CA GLY A 536 -25.32 -13.38 -41.47
C GLY A 536 -26.53 -12.71 -40.81
N PHE A 537 -26.59 -12.60 -39.47
CA PHE A 537 -27.57 -11.74 -38.80
C PHE A 537 -26.88 -10.50 -38.22
N GLY A 538 -27.19 -9.33 -38.79
CA GLY A 538 -26.93 -8.05 -38.15
C GLY A 538 -27.60 -8.03 -36.78
N VAL A 539 -26.81 -7.77 -35.75
CA VAL A 539 -27.23 -7.76 -34.36
C VAL A 539 -28.33 -6.72 -34.18
N ARG A 540 -29.49 -7.14 -33.66
CA ARG A 540 -30.48 -6.20 -33.12
C ARG A 540 -29.90 -5.62 -31.84
N ASP A 541 -29.73 -4.31 -31.88
CA ASP A 541 -29.29 -3.44 -30.80
C ASP A 541 -30.23 -3.56 -29.58
N PHE A 542 -29.65 -3.69 -28.39
CA PHE A 542 -30.37 -3.67 -27.11
C PHE A 542 -29.57 -2.82 -26.11
N GLY A 543 -29.53 -1.51 -26.35
CA GLY A 543 -29.28 -0.53 -25.30
C GLY A 543 -30.53 -0.30 -24.43
N PRO A 544 -30.40 0.20 -23.19
CA PRO A 544 -31.54 0.68 -22.43
C PRO A 544 -32.14 1.86 -23.19
N GLN A 545 -33.40 1.75 -23.62
CA GLN A 545 -34.09 2.91 -24.18
C GLN A 545 -34.28 3.96 -23.07
N PRO A 546 -33.89 5.22 -23.28
CA PRO A 546 -34.34 6.28 -22.40
C PRO A 546 -35.86 6.36 -22.52
N VAL A 547 -36.55 6.29 -21.38
CA VAL A 547 -37.98 6.58 -21.28
C VAL A 547 -38.16 8.04 -21.67
N VAL A 548 -38.50 8.30 -22.92
CA VAL A 548 -39.00 9.61 -23.33
C VAL A 548 -40.46 9.65 -22.92
N SER A 549 -40.72 10.40 -21.85
CA SER A 549 -42.06 10.80 -21.44
C SER A 549 -42.76 11.53 -22.58
N ASP A 550 -43.80 10.91 -23.11
CA ASP A 550 -44.70 11.47 -24.10
C ASP A 550 -45.63 12.46 -23.38
N GLU A 551 -45.22 13.71 -23.25
CA GLU A 551 -46.10 14.80 -22.83
C GLU A 551 -45.70 16.11 -23.52
N ALA A 552 -46.73 16.75 -24.09
CA ALA A 552 -46.78 18.09 -24.67
C ALA A 552 -46.37 18.25 -26.14
N ASP A 553 -47.32 17.92 -27.04
CA ASP A 553 -47.61 18.81 -28.17
C ASP A 553 -49.14 18.92 -28.37
N ARG A 554 -49.74 19.94 -27.75
CA ARG A 554 -51.06 20.45 -28.10
C ARG A 554 -50.87 21.87 -28.65
N PRO A 555 -51.43 22.20 -29.82
CA PRO A 555 -51.26 23.51 -30.41
C PRO A 555 -52.08 24.56 -29.65
N ALA A 556 -51.45 25.69 -29.35
CA ALA A 556 -52.14 26.89 -28.89
C ALA A 556 -52.65 27.67 -30.12
N GLU A 557 -53.97 27.62 -30.34
CA GLU A 557 -54.69 28.63 -31.13
C GLU A 557 -55.81 29.26 -30.29
N ALA A 558 -55.75 30.60 -30.25
CA ALA A 558 -56.84 31.58 -30.13
C ALA A 558 -57.83 31.46 -28.96
N SER A 559 -57.65 32.32 -27.94
CA SER A 559 -58.50 33.49 -27.63
C SER A 559 -58.07 34.18 -26.34
#